data_AF-D5Q4A0-F1
#
_entry.id   AF-D5Q4A0-F1
#
_cell.length_a   1.000
_cell.length_b   1.000
_cell.length_c   1.000
_cell.angle_alpha   90.00
_cell.angle_beta   90.00
_cell.angle_gamma   90.00
#
_symmetry.space_group_name_H-M   'P 1'
#
loop_
_entity.id
_entity.type
_entity.pdbx_description
1 polymer ?
#
loop_
_entity_poly.entity_id
_entity_poly.type
_entity_poly.pdbx_seq_one_letter_code
_entity_poly.pdbx_strand_id
1 'polypeptide(L)'
;MIGMKYENSMVKIADDIIRDQIADRNVQNKKQKWHDEYATLKFFRYICRNVGNLQEGEIQRLVWKLKQSDKKAVEKHLKGYAWEFDYEKMFSILTQNPVCQKVCQKNKYTSWMHLISRYCTEDC
;
A
#
# COMPACT_ATOMS: atom_id res chain seq x y z
N MET A 1 34.92 35.94 -28.74
CA MET A 1 34.53 35.42 -27.40
C MET A 1 33.00 35.28 -27.28
N ILE A 2 32.38 34.35 -28.02
CA ILE A 2 30.91 34.11 -27.98
C ILE A 2 30.59 32.67 -27.52
N GLY A 3 31.53 31.72 -27.64
CA GLY A 3 31.34 30.30 -27.27
C GLY A 3 31.08 30.05 -25.77
N MET A 4 31.78 30.74 -24.86
CA MET A 4 31.61 30.54 -23.42
C MET A 4 30.23 30.96 -22.89
N LYS A 5 29.57 31.93 -23.52
CA LYS A 5 28.23 32.37 -23.09
C LYS A 5 27.15 31.36 -23.50
N TYR A 6 27.31 30.70 -24.64
CA TYR A 6 26.37 29.69 -25.12
C TYR A 6 26.49 28.40 -24.32
N GLU A 7 27.71 27.90 -24.05
CA GLU A 7 27.93 26.73 -23.20
C GLU A 7 27.34 26.93 -21.80
N ASN A 8 27.61 28.06 -21.16
CA ASN A 8 27.03 28.38 -19.84
C ASN A 8 25.50 28.48 -19.87
N SER A 9 24.91 28.86 -21.01
CA SER A 9 23.47 28.90 -21.21
C SER A 9 22.90 27.48 -21.38
N MET A 10 23.56 26.63 -22.16
CA MET A 10 23.15 25.24 -22.39
C MET A 10 23.25 24.40 -21.12
N VAL A 11 24.27 24.64 -20.29
CA VAL A 11 24.42 24.00 -18.97
C VAL A 11 23.23 24.36 -18.07
N LYS A 12 22.85 25.64 -18.00
CA LYS A 12 21.67 26.07 -17.22
C LYS A 12 20.38 25.44 -17.70
N ILE A 13 20.17 25.37 -19.02
CA ILE A 13 18.99 24.74 -19.61
C ILE A 13 18.93 23.25 -19.27
N ALA A 14 20.06 22.53 -19.31
CA ALA A 14 20.12 21.13 -18.91
C ALA A 14 19.79 20.94 -17.43
N ASP A 15 20.31 21.80 -16.55
CA ASP A 15 20.02 21.78 -15.12
C ASP A 15 18.54 22.08 -14.82
N ASP A 16 17.92 22.98 -15.59
CA ASP A 16 16.48 23.27 -15.48
C ASP A 16 15.64 22.07 -15.93
N ILE A 17 15.98 21.43 -17.06
CA ILE A 17 15.29 20.22 -17.54
C ILE A 17 15.39 19.06 -16.53
N ILE A 18 16.56 18.85 -15.93
CA ILE A 18 16.75 17.80 -14.91
C ILE A 18 15.93 18.12 -13.66
N ARG A 19 15.90 19.39 -13.21
CA ARG A 19 15.10 19.82 -12.06
C ARG A 19 13.60 19.64 -12.32
N ASP A 20 13.13 19.99 -13.50
CA ASP A 20 11.72 19.81 -13.88
C ASP A 20 11.34 18.34 -14.00
N GLN A 21 12.21 17.49 -14.57
CA GLN A 21 11.98 16.03 -14.58
C GLN A 21 11.94 15.44 -13.16
N ILE A 22 12.80 15.89 -12.26
CA ILE A 22 12.79 15.46 -10.86
C ILE A 22 11.52 15.96 -10.16
N ALA A 23 11.11 17.20 -10.40
CA ALA A 23 9.89 17.78 -9.85
C ALA A 23 8.64 17.03 -10.34
N ASP A 24 8.53 16.74 -11.63
CA ASP A 24 7.43 15.97 -12.21
C ASP A 24 7.41 14.53 -11.68
N ARG A 25 8.57 13.89 -11.54
CA ARG A 25 8.69 12.56 -10.93
C ARG A 25 8.24 12.58 -9.47
N ASN A 26 8.56 13.64 -8.73
CA ASN A 26 8.13 13.85 -7.35
C ASN A 26 6.63 14.19 -7.24
N VAL A 27 6.05 14.89 -8.22
CA VAL A 27 4.62 15.20 -8.29
C VAL A 27 3.79 13.97 -8.69
N GLN A 28 4.28 13.15 -9.63
CA GLN A 28 3.71 11.84 -9.93
C GLN A 28 3.78 10.91 -8.70
N ASN A 29 4.90 10.89 -7.99
CA ASN A 29 5.02 10.16 -6.71
C ASN A 29 4.07 10.68 -5.62
N LYS A 30 3.85 12.01 -5.55
CA LYS A 30 2.91 12.62 -4.59
C LYS A 30 1.45 12.27 -4.84
N LYS A 31 1.03 12.00 -6.08
CA LYS A 31 -0.35 11.58 -6.40
C LYS A 31 -0.64 10.13 -6.00
N GLN A 32 0.39 9.34 -5.69
CA GLN A 32 0.25 7.92 -5.34
C GLN A 32 0.63 7.64 -3.88
N LYS A 33 0.27 8.56 -2.97
CA LYS A 33 0.65 8.52 -1.55
C LYS A 33 -0.28 7.72 -0.62
N TRP A 34 -1.14 6.87 -1.18
CA TRP A 34 -1.89 5.86 -0.40
C TRP A 34 -1.14 4.51 -0.27
N HIS A 35 0.16 4.48 -0.60
CA HIS A 35 0.99 3.27 -0.59
C HIS A 35 2.34 3.46 0.14
N ASP A 36 2.40 4.35 1.13
CA ASP A 36 3.58 4.55 1.99
C ASP A 36 3.77 3.33 2.91
N GLU A 37 4.75 2.48 2.57
CA GLU A 37 5.50 1.43 3.32
C GLU A 37 4.77 0.44 4.26
N TYR A 38 3.52 0.68 4.62
CA TYR A 38 2.70 -0.10 5.55
C TYR A 38 1.24 -0.17 5.10
N ALA A 39 0.83 0.48 4.00
CA ALA A 39 -0.58 0.70 3.67
C ALA A 39 -1.41 -0.59 3.70
N THR A 40 -1.01 -1.65 2.98
CA THR A 40 -1.77 -2.91 2.97
C THR A 40 -1.77 -3.63 4.32
N LEU A 41 -0.64 -3.68 5.02
CA LEU A 41 -0.56 -4.38 6.31
C LEU A 41 -1.24 -3.61 7.46
N LYS A 42 -1.10 -2.28 7.48
CA LYS A 42 -1.79 -1.38 8.41
C LYS A 42 -3.29 -1.43 8.17
N PHE A 43 -3.70 -1.43 6.90
CA PHE A 43 -5.10 -1.59 6.54
C PHE A 43 -5.62 -2.98 6.91
N PHE A 44 -4.85 -4.05 6.72
CA PHE A 44 -5.20 -5.38 7.21
C PHE A 44 -5.46 -5.39 8.72
N ARG A 45 -4.54 -4.83 9.50
CA ARG A 45 -4.68 -4.69 10.97
C ARG A 45 -5.91 -3.87 11.35
N TYR A 46 -6.18 -2.77 10.63
CA TYR A 46 -7.37 -1.95 10.82
C TYR A 46 -8.64 -2.76 10.58
N ILE A 47 -8.72 -3.50 9.48
CA ILE A 47 -9.85 -4.38 9.18
C ILE A 47 -10.03 -5.46 10.25
N CYS A 48 -8.96 -6.13 10.69
CA CYS A 48 -9.06 -7.12 11.77
C CYS A 48 -9.65 -6.53 13.05
N ARG A 49 -9.26 -5.30 13.40
CA ARG A 49 -9.77 -4.60 14.59
C ARG A 49 -11.22 -4.16 14.42
N ASN A 50 -11.62 -3.65 13.26
CA ASN A 50 -12.97 -3.10 13.06
C ASN A 50 -14.01 -4.16 12.66
N VAL A 51 -13.65 -5.12 11.81
CA VAL A 51 -14.54 -6.20 11.39
C VAL A 51 -14.65 -7.28 12.46
N GLY A 52 -13.53 -7.66 13.06
CA GLY A 52 -13.46 -8.79 13.98
C GLY A 52 -13.47 -8.41 15.46
N ASN A 53 -13.34 -7.12 15.81
CA ASN A 53 -13.06 -6.69 17.18
C ASN A 53 -11.89 -7.45 17.82
N LEU A 54 -10.90 -7.82 17.01
CA LEU A 54 -9.82 -8.71 17.43
C LEU A 54 -8.84 -8.00 18.35
N GLN A 55 -8.35 -8.73 19.36
CA GLN A 55 -7.29 -8.24 20.22
C GLN A 55 -5.92 -8.30 19.51
N GLU A 56 -4.94 -7.54 20.00
CA GLU A 56 -3.63 -7.44 19.34
C GLU A 56 -2.93 -8.80 19.17
N GLY A 57 -3.06 -9.71 20.14
CA GLY A 57 -2.51 -11.06 20.03
C GLY A 57 -3.12 -11.89 18.89
N GLU A 58 -4.41 -11.74 18.63
CA GLU A 58 -5.08 -12.41 17.51
C GLU A 58 -4.70 -11.79 16.17
N ILE A 59 -4.62 -10.45 16.12
CA ILE A 59 -4.17 -9.70 14.95
C ILE A 59 -2.75 -10.11 14.57
N GLN A 60 -1.83 -10.24 15.54
CA GLN A 60 -0.46 -10.68 15.30
C GLN A 60 -0.40 -12.09 14.71
N ARG A 61 -1.23 -13.03 15.19
CA ARG A 61 -1.30 -14.38 14.61
C ARG A 61 -1.79 -14.36 13.17
N LEU A 62 -2.81 -13.56 12.84
CA LEU A 62 -3.30 -13.42 11.47
C LEU A 62 -2.25 -12.77 10.57
N VAL A 63 -1.59 -11.72 11.03
CA VAL A 63 -0.49 -11.07 10.29
C VAL A 63 0.66 -12.05 10.04
N TRP A 64 1.02 -12.87 11.03
CA TRP A 64 2.03 -13.90 10.85
C TRP A 64 1.62 -14.92 9.78
N LYS A 65 0.38 -15.42 9.82
CA LYS A 65 -0.16 -16.31 8.79
C LYS A 65 -0.17 -15.68 7.39
N LEU A 66 -0.50 -14.39 7.29
CA LEU A 66 -0.49 -13.64 6.03
C LEU A 66 0.93 -13.55 5.44
N LYS A 67 1.93 -13.28 6.28
CA LYS A 67 3.33 -13.29 5.85
C LYS A 67 3.78 -14.68 5.38
N GLN A 68 3.30 -15.75 6.02
CA GLN A 68 3.61 -17.12 5.61
C GLN A 68 2.91 -17.50 4.29
N SER A 69 1.67 -17.03 4.06
CA SER A 69 0.93 -17.31 2.83
C SER A 69 1.44 -16.51 1.63
N ASP A 70 2.03 -15.33 1.86
CA ASP A 70 2.53 -14.45 0.81
C ASP A 70 4.02 -14.14 0.90
N LYS A 71 4.83 -15.18 0.73
CA LYS A 71 6.30 -15.08 0.73
C LYS A 71 6.82 -14.07 -0.30
N LYS A 72 6.16 -13.95 -1.45
CA LYS A 72 6.53 -12.99 -2.51
C LYS A 72 6.42 -11.54 -2.04
N ALA A 73 5.35 -11.19 -1.31
CA ALA A 73 5.19 -9.87 -0.71
C ALA A 73 6.27 -9.60 0.35
N VAL A 74 6.60 -10.62 1.16
CA VAL A 74 7.69 -10.54 2.15
C VAL A 74 9.04 -10.32 1.47
N GLU A 75 9.38 -11.10 0.46
CA GLU A 75 10.65 -10.97 -0.29
C GLU A 75 10.79 -9.62 -0.98
N LYS A 76 9.71 -9.09 -1.57
CA LYS A 76 9.68 -7.73 -2.10
C LYS A 76 9.96 -6.71 -1.00
N HIS A 77 9.28 -6.84 0.14
CA HIS A 77 9.48 -5.90 1.25
C HIS A 77 10.92 -5.93 1.78
N LEU A 78 11.55 -7.11 1.85
CA LEU A 78 12.96 -7.25 2.24
C LEU A 78 13.93 -6.54 1.28
N LYS A 79 13.52 -6.27 0.04
CA LYS A 79 14.30 -5.50 -0.95
C LYS A 79 14.04 -3.98 -0.86
N GLY A 80 13.32 -3.52 0.15
CA GLY A 80 13.00 -2.10 0.38
C GLY A 80 11.72 -1.63 -0.32
N TYR A 81 10.90 -2.53 -0.86
CA TYR A 81 9.60 -2.17 -1.42
C TYR A 81 8.52 -2.12 -0.33
N ALA A 82 7.39 -1.47 -0.63
CA ALA A 82 6.25 -1.45 0.28
C ALA A 82 5.61 -2.85 0.44
N TRP A 83 4.84 -3.03 1.53
CA TRP A 83 3.99 -4.21 1.65
C TRP A 83 2.95 -4.24 0.53
N GLU A 84 2.98 -5.29 -0.28
CA GLU A 84 2.05 -5.53 -1.39
C GLU A 84 1.49 -6.95 -1.25
N PHE A 85 0.64 -7.16 -0.25
CA PHE A 85 -0.03 -8.44 -0.05
C PHE A 85 -1.13 -8.65 -1.10
N ASP A 86 -1.24 -9.89 -1.58
CA ASP A 86 -2.33 -10.32 -2.42
C ASP A 86 -3.68 -10.23 -1.67
N TYR A 87 -4.67 -9.60 -2.32
CA TYR A 87 -5.98 -9.34 -1.72
C TYR A 87 -6.78 -10.61 -1.44
N GLU A 88 -6.66 -11.64 -2.28
CA GLU A 88 -7.31 -12.92 -2.03
C GLU A 88 -6.71 -13.58 -0.79
N LYS A 89 -5.37 -13.52 -0.64
CA LYS A 89 -4.69 -14.00 0.57
C LYS A 89 -5.12 -13.21 1.81
N MET A 90 -5.22 -11.88 1.73
CA MET A 90 -5.70 -11.06 2.84
C MET A 90 -7.12 -11.48 3.26
N PHE A 91 -8.05 -11.64 2.32
CA PHE A 91 -9.41 -12.05 2.61
C PHE A 91 -9.49 -13.49 3.15
N SER A 92 -8.73 -14.41 2.57
CA SER A 92 -8.62 -15.80 3.04
C SER A 92 -8.13 -15.85 4.48
N ILE A 93 -7.04 -15.16 4.82
CA ILE A 93 -6.51 -15.14 6.21
C ILE A 93 -7.50 -14.49 7.17
N LEU A 94 -8.14 -13.38 6.79
CA LEU A 94 -9.15 -12.72 7.62
C LEU A 94 -10.29 -13.69 7.97
N THR A 95 -10.81 -14.40 6.96
CA THR A 95 -11.94 -15.32 7.11
C THR A 95 -11.58 -16.67 7.75
N GLN A 96 -10.30 -16.94 8.05
CA GLN A 96 -9.92 -18.05 8.94
C GLN A 96 -10.29 -17.78 10.40
N ASN A 97 -10.47 -16.51 10.79
CA ASN A 97 -10.99 -16.18 12.11
C ASN A 97 -12.53 -16.33 12.11
N PRO A 98 -13.12 -17.12 13.01
CA PRO A 98 -14.56 -17.37 13.03
C PRO A 98 -15.44 -16.12 13.21
N VAL A 99 -14.96 -15.13 13.97
CA VAL A 99 -15.69 -13.87 14.18
C VAL A 99 -15.72 -13.08 12.87
N CYS A 100 -14.55 -12.87 12.27
CA CYS A 100 -14.44 -12.20 10.98
C CYS A 100 -15.24 -12.93 9.90
N GLN A 101 -15.20 -14.26 9.85
CA GLN A 101 -15.98 -15.07 8.91
C GLN A 101 -17.48 -14.80 9.04
N LYS A 102 -18.04 -14.84 10.26
CA LYS A 102 -19.45 -14.57 10.51
C LYS A 102 -19.85 -13.15 10.11
N VAL A 103 -19.02 -12.16 10.40
CA VAL A 103 -19.27 -10.77 10.01
C VAL A 103 -19.24 -10.61 8.49
N CYS A 104 -18.28 -11.24 7.80
CA CYS A 104 -18.23 -11.24 6.33
C CYS A 104 -19.48 -11.88 5.72
N GLN A 105 -19.92 -13.03 6.23
CA GLN A 105 -21.14 -13.71 5.77
C GLN A 105 -22.39 -12.84 5.98
N LYS A 106 -22.57 -12.29 7.19
CA LYS A 106 -23.72 -11.43 7.52
C LYS A 106 -23.82 -10.21 6.61
N ASN A 107 -22.68 -9.60 6.27
CA ASN A 107 -22.61 -8.40 5.45
C ASN A 107 -22.40 -8.70 3.95
N LYS A 108 -22.42 -9.97 3.54
CA LYS A 108 -22.21 -10.41 2.15
C LYS A 108 -20.89 -9.90 1.54
N TYR A 109 -19.85 -9.75 2.36
CA TYR A 109 -18.49 -9.50 1.85
C TYR A 109 -17.96 -10.80 1.26
N THR A 110 -17.71 -10.80 -0.05
CA THR A 110 -17.22 -11.98 -0.79
C THR A 110 -15.75 -11.86 -1.18
N SER A 111 -15.15 -10.69 -1.02
CA SER A 111 -13.75 -10.43 -1.36
C SER A 111 -13.18 -9.31 -0.49
N TRP A 112 -11.85 -9.18 -0.48
CA TRP A 112 -11.19 -8.02 0.13
C TRP A 112 -11.71 -6.72 -0.49
N MET A 113 -11.96 -6.69 -1.79
CA MET A 113 -12.40 -5.50 -2.51
C MET A 113 -13.80 -5.03 -2.10
N HIS A 114 -14.74 -5.96 -1.84
CA HIS A 114 -16.03 -5.61 -1.25
C HIS A 114 -15.90 -5.07 0.18
N LEU A 115 -14.89 -5.53 0.90
CA LEU A 115 -14.63 -5.09 2.25
C LEU A 115 -14.03 -3.68 2.21
N ILE A 116 -12.98 -3.45 1.42
CA ILE A 116 -12.32 -2.13 1.33
C ILE A 116 -13.26 -1.06 0.78
N SER A 117 -14.15 -1.39 -0.17
CA SER A 117 -15.09 -0.43 -0.74
C SER A 117 -16.08 0.13 0.28
N ARG A 118 -16.24 -0.52 1.44
CA ARG A 118 -17.07 -0.01 2.54
C ARG A 118 -16.30 0.87 3.52
N TYR A 119 -15.01 0.63 3.70
CA TYR A 119 -14.15 1.37 4.64
C TYR A 119 -13.33 2.48 4.00
N CYS A 120 -13.22 2.51 2.67
CA CYS A 120 -12.49 3.53 1.90
C CYS A 120 -13.41 4.59 1.27
N THR A 121 -14.73 4.52 1.49
CA THR A 121 -15.71 5.48 0.93
C THR A 121 -15.99 6.70 1.81
N GLU A 122 -15.30 6.88 2.94
CA GLU A 122 -15.60 7.95 3.91
C GLU A 122 -14.76 9.22 3.74
N ASP A 123 -13.87 9.32 2.76
CA ASP A 123 -13.15 10.58 2.45
C ASP A 123 -13.10 10.83 0.92
N CYS A 124 -14.14 11.48 0.40
CA CYS A 124 -14.11 12.24 -0.86
C CYS A 124 -14.29 13.73 -0.52
#